data_AF-A0A1C3ESX8-F1
#
_entry.id   AF-A0A1C3ESX8-F1
#
_cell.length_a   1.000
_cell.length_b   1.000
_cell.length_c   1.000
_cell.angle_alpha   90.00
_cell.angle_beta   90.00
_cell.angle_gamma   90.00
#
_symmetry.space_group_name_H-M   'P 1'
#
loop_
_entity.id
_entity.type
_entity.pdbx_description
1 polymer ?
#
loop_
_entity_poly.entity_id
_entity_poly.type
_entity_poly.pdbx_seq_one_letter_code
_entity_poly.pdbx_strand_id
1 'polypeptide(L)'
;MEHLVLHEGASVAAIAEIECHLGKSLPALYVELMIRSSGIEGFLGEAEYLTLWPLENLVELNEGYGVCHFAPGIWLFGSNGGGTGYGFDLRRDGMPVVEAPFIGLSLDEVVPRGNSFGEFLRSLQSG
;
A
#
# COMPACT_ATOMS: atom_id res chain seq x y z
N MET A 1 -17.52 -8.74 -16.04
CA MET A 1 -17.72 -9.46 -14.77
C MET A 1 -16.46 -9.23 -13.97
N GLU A 2 -16.43 -8.12 -13.22
CA GLU A 2 -15.27 -7.73 -12.42
C GLU A 2 -15.24 -8.62 -11.16
N HIS A 3 -14.16 -9.35 -10.97
CA HIS A 3 -13.98 -10.20 -9.80
C HIS A 3 -12.81 -9.63 -8.99
N LEU A 4 -13.14 -8.83 -7.97
CA LEU A 4 -12.21 -8.55 -6.88
C LEU A 4 -12.14 -9.79 -6.00
N VAL A 5 -10.94 -10.33 -5.80
CA VAL A 5 -10.72 -11.41 -4.83
C VAL A 5 -10.46 -10.77 -3.47
N LEU A 6 -11.24 -11.19 -2.47
CA LEU A 6 -11.15 -10.69 -1.10
C LEU A 6 -10.64 -11.81 -0.19
N HIS A 7 -9.60 -11.52 0.59
CA HIS A 7 -9.12 -12.37 1.67
C HIS A 7 -9.83 -12.04 3.00
N GLU A 8 -9.66 -12.88 4.02
CA GLU A 8 -10.20 -12.63 5.36
C GLU A 8 -9.73 -11.27 5.88
N GLY A 9 -10.61 -10.58 6.61
CA GLY A 9 -10.30 -9.29 7.19
C GLY A 9 -9.15 -9.36 8.19
N ALA A 10 -8.34 -8.30 8.25
CA ALA A 10 -7.26 -8.19 9.22
C ALA A 10 -7.82 -8.17 10.65
N SER A 11 -7.15 -8.90 11.54
CA SER A 11 -7.44 -8.81 12.97
C SER A 11 -6.96 -7.45 13.53
N VAL A 12 -7.63 -6.98 14.59
CA VAL A 12 -7.21 -5.77 15.32
C VAL A 12 -5.78 -5.93 15.87
N ALA A 13 -5.38 -7.14 16.25
CA ALA A 13 -4.03 -7.43 16.72
C ALA A 13 -2.98 -7.22 15.62
N ALA A 14 -3.24 -7.72 14.40
CA ALA A 14 -2.33 -7.54 13.27
C ALA A 14 -2.15 -6.04 12.91
N ILE A 15 -3.23 -5.25 12.95
CA ILE A 15 -3.16 -3.80 12.74
C ILE A 15 -2.29 -3.14 13.82
N ALA A 16 -2.53 -3.48 15.10
CA ALA A 16 -1.76 -2.92 16.21
C ALA A 16 -0.28 -3.30 16.16
N GLU A 17 0.05 -4.52 15.73
CA GLU A 17 1.44 -4.96 15.53
C GLU A 17 2.15 -4.15 14.44
N ILE A 18 1.49 -3.93 13.30
CA ILE A 18 2.00 -3.09 12.21
C ILE A 18 2.19 -1.64 12.69
N GLU A 19 1.19 -1.04 13.34
CA GLU A 19 1.29 0.34 13.84
C GLU A 19 2.40 0.50 14.89
N CYS A 20 2.57 -0.51 15.75
CA CYS A 20 3.67 -0.57 16.72
C CYS A 20 5.03 -0.66 16.02
N HIS A 21 5.16 -1.51 14.99
CA HIS A 21 6.36 -1.64 14.18
C HIS A 21 6.71 -0.31 13.47
N LEU A 22 5.72 0.39 12.94
CA LEU A 22 5.90 1.67 12.25
C LEU A 22 6.08 2.86 13.20
N GLY A 23 5.71 2.71 14.48
CA GLY A 23 5.62 3.80 15.44
C GLY A 23 4.60 4.89 15.06
N LYS A 24 3.64 4.55 14.19
CA LYS A 24 2.63 5.48 13.64
C LYS A 24 1.32 4.74 13.38
N SER A 25 0.20 5.42 13.58
CA SER A 25 -1.10 4.90 13.17
C SER A 25 -1.27 4.93 11.66
N LEU A 26 -1.85 3.87 11.10
CA LEU A 26 -2.16 3.76 9.68
C LEU A 26 -3.34 4.69 9.32
N PRO A 27 -3.47 5.11 8.04
CA PRO A 27 -4.62 5.89 7.62
C PRO A 27 -5.94 5.15 7.88
N ALA A 28 -6.91 5.83 8.50
CA ALA A 28 -8.17 5.20 8.93
C ALA A 28 -8.90 4.47 7.78
N LEU A 29 -8.96 5.08 6.59
CA LEU A 29 -9.60 4.46 5.42
C LEU A 29 -8.86 3.20 4.95
N TYR A 30 -7.53 3.15 5.09
CA TYR A 30 -6.75 1.96 4.80
C TYR A 30 -7.09 0.85 5.80
N VAL A 31 -7.10 1.18 7.10
CA VAL A 31 -7.47 0.24 8.17
C VAL A 31 -8.89 -0.31 7.97
N GLU A 32 -9.88 0.55 7.70
CA GLU A 32 -11.27 0.15 7.43
C GLU A 32 -11.36 -0.85 6.27
N LEU A 33 -10.54 -0.66 5.23
CA LEU A 33 -10.49 -1.54 4.09
C LEU A 33 -9.83 -2.88 4.44
N MET A 34 -8.69 -2.86 5.15
CA MET A 34 -8.00 -4.09 5.56
C MET A 34 -8.81 -4.92 6.57
N ILE A 35 -9.61 -4.29 7.42
CA ILE A 35 -10.58 -4.99 8.31
C ILE A 35 -11.64 -5.73 7.49
N ARG A 36 -12.07 -5.17 6.35
CA ARG A 36 -13.04 -5.82 5.47
C ARG A 36 -12.40 -6.93 4.65
N SER A 37 -11.16 -6.73 4.23
CA SER A 37 -10.39 -7.72 3.49
C SER A 37 -8.88 -7.42 3.54
N SER A 38 -8.10 -8.30 4.19
CA SER A 38 -6.63 -8.22 4.27
C SER A 38 -6.02 -8.83 3.01
N GLY A 39 -6.23 -8.15 1.88
CA GLY A 39 -5.83 -8.65 0.58
C GLY A 39 -6.92 -8.37 -0.44
N ILE A 40 -6.66 -7.42 -1.33
CA ILE A 40 -7.59 -7.07 -2.41
C ILE A 40 -6.82 -7.11 -3.71
N GLU A 41 -7.33 -7.82 -4.70
CA GLU A 41 -6.73 -7.87 -6.01
C GLU A 41 -7.78 -7.73 -7.10
N GLY A 42 -7.53 -6.82 -8.06
CA GLY A 42 -8.36 -6.68 -9.25
C GLY A 42 -8.20 -5.33 -9.95
N PHE A 43 -9.03 -5.14 -10.98
CA PHE A 43 -9.11 -3.87 -11.69
C PHE A 43 -10.01 -2.88 -10.94
N LEU A 44 -9.54 -1.64 -10.86
CA LEU A 44 -10.29 -0.46 -10.42
C LEU A 44 -10.57 0.39 -11.66
N GLY A 45 -11.80 0.37 -12.16
CA GLY A 45 -12.14 1.00 -13.43
C GLY A 45 -11.71 0.15 -14.64
N GLU A 46 -11.50 0.76 -15.79
CA GLU A 46 -11.27 0.02 -17.04
C GLU A 46 -9.81 -0.41 -17.27
N ALA A 47 -8.83 0.31 -16.68
CA ALA A 47 -7.41 0.14 -17.01
C ALA A 47 -6.47 -0.06 -15.81
N GLU A 48 -6.84 0.40 -14.62
CA GLU A 48 -5.94 0.40 -13.47
C GLU A 48 -6.07 -0.89 -12.67
N TYR A 49 -4.96 -1.59 -12.44
CA TYR A 49 -4.92 -2.75 -11.58
C TYR A 49 -4.41 -2.36 -10.19
N LEU A 50 -4.98 -2.96 -9.16
CA LEU A 50 -4.51 -2.81 -7.79
C LEU A 50 -4.46 -4.18 -7.11
N THR A 51 -3.31 -4.47 -6.53
CA THR A 51 -3.18 -5.46 -5.47
C THR A 51 -2.81 -4.75 -4.17
N LEU A 52 -3.62 -4.91 -3.14
CA LEU A 52 -3.31 -4.56 -1.76
C LEU A 52 -2.87 -5.83 -1.06
N TRP A 53 -1.67 -5.82 -0.49
CA TRP A 53 -1.09 -7.00 0.11
C TRP A 53 -1.67 -7.27 1.50
N PRO A 54 -1.85 -8.54 1.89
CA PRO A 54 -2.29 -8.88 3.24
C PRO A 54 -1.38 -8.25 4.31
N LEU A 55 -1.95 -7.73 5.40
CA LEU A 55 -1.20 -7.06 6.47
C LEU A 55 -0.08 -7.94 7.02
N GLU A 56 -0.37 -9.23 7.21
CA GLU A 56 0.56 -10.24 7.71
C GLU A 56 1.83 -10.39 6.83
N ASN A 57 1.73 -10.05 5.55
CA ASN A 57 2.84 -10.17 4.61
C ASN A 57 3.63 -8.86 4.47
N LEU A 58 3.12 -7.73 4.97
CA LEU A 58 3.70 -6.41 4.68
C LEU A 58 5.12 -6.25 5.21
N VAL A 59 5.40 -6.76 6.40
CA VAL A 59 6.76 -6.71 6.98
C VAL A 59 7.73 -7.50 6.10
N GLU A 60 7.41 -8.77 5.84
CA GLU A 60 8.24 -9.67 5.03
C GLU A 60 8.45 -9.12 3.61
N LEU A 61 7.40 -8.59 2.98
CA LEU A 61 7.50 -8.00 1.63
C LEU A 61 8.39 -6.75 1.62
N ASN A 62 8.22 -5.83 2.57
CA ASN A 62 9.06 -4.63 2.65
C ASN A 62 10.53 -4.97 2.93
N GLU A 63 10.78 -5.98 3.77
CA GLU A 63 12.13 -6.51 4.00
C GLU A 63 12.70 -7.19 2.75
N GLY A 64 11.92 -8.03 2.08
CA GLY A 64 12.30 -8.77 0.88
C GLY A 64 12.64 -7.86 -0.31
N TYR A 65 11.90 -6.75 -0.47
CA TYR A 65 12.22 -5.71 -1.44
C TYR A 65 13.34 -4.76 -0.98
N GLY A 66 13.81 -4.87 0.26
CA GLY A 66 14.83 -3.99 0.83
C GLY A 66 14.39 -2.53 0.92
N VAL A 67 13.09 -2.26 1.09
CA VAL A 67 12.52 -0.89 1.01
C VAL A 67 13.19 0.05 2.02
N CYS A 68 13.45 -0.43 3.23
CA CYS A 68 14.11 0.36 4.26
C CYS A 68 15.55 0.77 3.89
N HIS A 69 16.23 0.00 3.04
CA HIS A 69 17.58 0.30 2.56
C HIS A 69 17.56 1.22 1.34
N PHE A 70 16.70 0.92 0.37
CA PHE A 70 16.69 1.59 -0.92
C PHE A 70 15.83 2.86 -0.96
N ALA A 71 14.69 2.85 -0.28
CA ALA A 71 13.74 3.95 -0.19
C ALA A 71 13.36 4.22 1.29
N PRO A 72 14.33 4.63 2.14
CA PRO A 72 14.09 4.80 3.57
C PRO A 72 12.95 5.78 3.86
N GLY A 73 12.02 5.35 4.72
CA GLY A 73 10.83 6.11 5.08
C GLY A 73 9.64 5.89 4.14
N ILE A 74 9.77 5.05 3.11
CA ILE A 74 8.64 4.52 2.36
C ILE A 74 8.25 3.15 2.93
N TRP A 75 6.96 2.86 2.93
CA TRP A 75 6.44 1.55 3.30
C TRP A 75 5.38 1.10 2.31
N LEU A 76 5.70 0.06 1.53
CA LEU A 76 4.87 -0.44 0.46
C LEU A 76 3.72 -1.27 1.03
N PHE A 77 2.53 -1.07 0.48
CA PHE A 77 1.30 -1.77 0.86
C PHE A 77 0.63 -2.52 -0.30
N GLY A 78 1.14 -2.37 -1.52
CA GLY A 78 0.51 -2.91 -2.70
C GLY A 78 1.27 -2.64 -3.99
N SER A 79 0.63 -2.95 -5.12
CA SER A 79 1.22 -2.83 -6.45
C SER A 79 0.15 -2.65 -7.53
N ASN A 80 0.57 -2.22 -8.71
CA ASN A 80 -0.24 -2.31 -9.93
C ASN A 80 -0.23 -3.70 -10.61
N GLY A 81 0.29 -4.74 -9.94
CA GLY A 81 0.42 -6.08 -10.51
C GLY A 81 1.55 -6.21 -11.55
N GLY A 82 2.36 -5.18 -11.72
CA GLY A 82 3.49 -5.12 -12.63
C GLY A 82 4.76 -4.62 -11.95
N GLY A 83 5.44 -3.66 -12.59
CA GLY A 83 6.73 -3.13 -12.14
C GLY A 83 6.66 -2.07 -11.03
N THR A 84 5.47 -1.71 -10.55
CA THR A 84 5.27 -0.56 -9.65
C THR A 84 4.67 -1.01 -8.32
N GLY A 85 5.29 -0.58 -7.22
CA GLY A 85 4.75 -0.68 -5.87
C GLY A 85 4.08 0.62 -5.44
N TYR A 86 3.02 0.50 -4.64
CA TYR A 86 2.36 1.62 -3.95
C TYR A 86 2.71 1.59 -2.47
N GLY A 87 2.96 2.75 -1.89
CA GLY A 87 3.35 2.85 -0.49
C GLY A 87 2.96 4.16 0.18
N PHE A 88 3.08 4.17 1.50
CA PHE A 88 2.96 5.37 2.32
C PHE A 88 4.33 6.03 2.47
N ASP A 89 4.37 7.36 2.32
CA ASP A 89 5.52 8.16 2.71
C ASP A 89 5.45 8.49 4.21
N LEU A 90 6.14 7.69 5.02
CA LEU A 90 6.18 7.82 6.48
C LEU A 90 7.01 9.03 6.95
N ARG A 91 7.78 9.65 6.04
CA ARG A 91 8.58 10.85 6.34
C ARG A 91 7.70 12.10 6.45
N ARG A 92 6.45 12.02 5.98
CA ARG A 92 5.51 13.14 5.93
C ARG A 92 4.29 12.85 6.80
N ASP A 93 3.80 13.88 7.47
CA ASP A 93 2.54 13.79 8.20
C ASP A 93 1.38 13.50 7.25
N GLY A 94 0.41 12.73 7.71
CA GLY A 94 -0.75 12.31 6.92
C GLY A 94 -0.48 11.15 5.96
N MET A 95 0.77 10.66 5.85
CA MET A 95 1.14 9.48 5.05
C MET A 95 0.59 9.54 3.61
N PRO A 96 1.02 10.50 2.78
CA PRO A 96 0.61 10.54 1.39
C PRO A 96 1.04 9.26 0.68
N VAL A 97 0.26 8.87 -0.33
CA VAL A 97 0.55 7.69 -1.13
C VAL A 97 1.54 8.06 -2.23
N VAL A 98 2.52 7.19 -2.42
CA VAL A 98 3.53 7.27 -3.46
C VAL A 98 3.52 6.00 -4.30
N GLU A 99 4.11 6.09 -5.49
CA GLU A 99 4.49 4.95 -6.30
C GLU A 99 6.01 4.87 -6.42
N ALA A 100 6.52 3.64 -6.50
CA ALA A 100 7.95 3.38 -6.64
C ALA A 100 8.18 2.19 -7.58
N PRO A 101 9.17 2.26 -8.48
CA PRO A 101 9.51 1.10 -9.32
C PRO A 101 10.16 0.01 -8.46
N PHE A 102 9.79 -1.25 -8.70
CA PHE A 102 10.45 -2.39 -8.03
C PHE A 102 11.89 -2.57 -8.54
N ILE A 103 12.10 -2.37 -9.84
CA ILE A 103 13.44 -2.44 -10.44
C ILE A 103 14.12 -1.09 -10.27
N GLY A 104 15.29 -1.09 -9.65
CA GLY A 104 16.03 0.14 -9.37
C GLY A 104 15.41 0.98 -8.26
N LEU A 105 14.56 0.37 -7.41
CA LEU A 105 13.95 0.99 -6.23
C LEU A 105 14.95 1.93 -5.57
N SER A 106 14.59 3.21 -5.46
CA SER A 106 15.37 4.22 -4.78
C SER A 106 14.44 5.34 -4.34
N LEU A 107 14.86 6.08 -3.32
CA LEU A 107 14.08 7.20 -2.80
C LEU A 107 13.88 8.32 -3.83
N ASP A 108 14.81 8.48 -4.77
CA ASP A 108 14.78 9.53 -5.80
C ASP A 108 13.77 9.23 -6.91
N GLU A 109 13.42 7.96 -7.11
CA GLU A 109 12.45 7.48 -8.10
C GLU A 109 11.02 7.37 -7.53
N VAL A 110 10.83 7.74 -6.26
CA VAL A 110 9.50 7.72 -5.62
C VAL A 110 8.68 8.93 -6.09
N VAL A 111 7.50 8.68 -6.64
CA VAL A 111 6.61 9.71 -7.18
C VAL A 111 5.33 9.83 -6.35
N PRO A 112 4.87 11.05 -5.99
CA PRO A 112 3.58 11.23 -5.32
C PRO A 112 2.41 10.75 -6.17
N ARG A 113 1.51 9.95 -5.56
CA ARG A 113 0.30 9.41 -6.21
C ARG A 113 -1.01 9.89 -5.57
N GLY A 114 -0.97 10.41 -4.34
CA GLY A 114 -2.12 11.09 -3.73
C GLY A 114 -1.80 11.61 -2.32
N ASN A 115 -2.49 12.65 -1.84
CA ASN A 115 -2.20 13.20 -0.50
C ASN A 115 -2.81 12.37 0.64
N SER A 116 -3.65 11.40 0.31
CA SER A 116 -4.22 10.44 1.24
C SER A 116 -4.55 9.13 0.51
N PHE A 117 -4.76 8.05 1.27
CA PHE A 117 -5.21 6.77 0.71
C PHE A 117 -6.53 6.91 -0.08
N GLY A 118 -7.45 7.75 0.37
CA GLY A 118 -8.73 7.97 -0.33
C GLY A 118 -8.58 8.76 -1.64
N GLU A 119 -7.67 9.74 -1.69
CA GLU A 119 -7.34 10.43 -2.94
C GLU A 119 -6.70 9.49 -3.94
N PHE A 120 -5.78 8.64 -3.48
CA PHE A 120 -5.16 7.60 -4.29
C PHE A 120 -6.21 6.68 -4.93
N LEU A 121 -7.12 6.10 -4.15
CA LEU A 121 -8.17 5.23 -4.69
C LEU A 121 -9.05 5.93 -5.74
N ARG A 122 -9.41 7.20 -5.51
CA ARG A 122 -10.17 7.99 -6.50
C ARG A 122 -9.37 8.26 -7.78
N SER A 123 -8.06 8.46 -7.67
CA SER A 123 -7.21 8.67 -8.85
C SER A 123 -7.14 7.42 -9.74
N LEU A 124 -7.18 6.22 -9.15
CA LEU A 124 -7.21 4.96 -9.91
C LEU A 124 -8.55 4.76 -10.63
N GLN A 125 -9.65 5.18 -10.02
CA GLN A 125 -11.00 5.06 -10.62
C GLN A 125 -11.27 6.04 -11.76
N SER A 126 -10.50 7.14 -11.83
CA SER A 126 -10.70 8.20 -12.83
C SER A 126 -9.75 8.07 -14.03
N GLY A 127 -8.88 7.05 -14.02
CA GLY A 127 -7.91 6.75 -15.07
C GLY A 127 -8.53 6.06 -16.27
#